data_AF-A0A7Y0S1J1-F1
#
_entry.id   AF-A0A7Y0S1J1-F1
#
_cell.length_a   1.000
_cell.length_b   1.000
_cell.length_c   1.000
_cell.angle_alpha   90.00
_cell.angle_beta   90.00
_cell.angle_gamma   90.00
#
_symmetry.space_group_name_H-M   'P 1'
#
loop_
_entity.id
_entity.type
_entity.pdbx_description
1 polymer ?
#
loop_
_entity_poly.entity_id
_entity_poly.type
_entity_poly.pdbx_seq_one_letter_code
_entity_poly.pdbx_strand_id
1 'polypeptide(L)'
;GFIGGRTDRIMMRILEILYAVPFMFLVIVLVTFFGRNIILIFVAIGAIAWLDMARIVRGQTLSLRSKEFIEAAHVCGVSKWKIITRHI
;
A
#
# COMPACT_ATOMS: atom_id res chain seq x y z
N GLY A 1 -2.08 8.37 -0.08
CA GLY A 1 -1.26 8.95 1.00
C GLY A 1 -1.19 10.46 0.86
N PHE A 2 -1.10 11.18 1.99
CA PHE A 2 -0.98 12.63 2.22
C PHE A 2 -2.02 13.59 1.60
N ILE A 3 -2.49 13.35 0.38
CA ILE A 3 -3.57 14.13 -0.28
C ILE A 3 -4.97 13.63 0.13
N GLY A 4 -5.09 12.50 0.83
CA GLY A 4 -6.39 12.02 1.35
C GLY A 4 -7.48 11.98 0.27
N GLY A 5 -7.10 11.62 -0.95
CA GLY A 5 -7.93 11.76 -2.15
C GLY A 5 -8.34 10.44 -2.78
N ARG A 6 -9.08 10.54 -3.90
CA ARG A 6 -9.57 9.42 -4.73
C ARG A 6 -8.47 8.42 -5.11
N THR A 7 -7.24 8.86 -5.30
CA THR A 7 -6.09 8.02 -5.66
C THR A 7 -5.71 7.01 -4.58
N ASP A 8 -5.73 7.38 -3.30
CA ASP A 8 -5.48 6.43 -2.18
C ASP A 8 -6.57 5.36 -2.12
N ARG A 9 -7.84 5.77 -2.34
CA ARG A 9 -8.97 4.84 -2.39
C ARG A 9 -8.87 3.87 -3.57
N ILE A 10 -8.53 4.35 -4.76
CA ILE A 10 -8.38 3.49 -5.95
C ILE A 10 -7.21 2.51 -5.76
N MET A 11 -6.06 3.01 -5.29
CA MET A 11 -4.90 2.16 -4.97
C MET A 11 -5.30 1.05 -4.00
N MET A 12 -5.96 1.39 -2.90
CA MET A 12 -6.40 0.42 -1.91
C MET A 12 -7.47 -0.53 -2.43
N ARG A 13 -8.36 -0.07 -3.31
CA ARG A 13 -9.35 -0.92 -3.98
C ARG A 13 -8.67 -2.01 -4.79
N ILE A 14 -7.61 -1.64 -5.53
CA ILE A 14 -6.82 -2.59 -6.33
C ILE A 14 -6.12 -3.59 -5.41
N LEU A 15 -5.50 -3.12 -4.32
CA LEU A 15 -4.87 -4.01 -3.33
C LEU A 15 -5.89 -4.98 -2.70
N GLU A 16 -7.08 -4.51 -2.35
CA GLU A 16 -8.17 -5.33 -1.81
C GLU A 16 -8.64 -6.40 -2.81
N ILE A 17 -8.77 -6.06 -4.09
CA ILE A 17 -9.13 -7.01 -5.15
C ILE A 17 -8.03 -8.07 -5.32
N LEU A 18 -6.75 -7.66 -5.31
CA LEU A 18 -5.63 -8.59 -5.41
C LEU A 18 -5.56 -9.54 -4.21
N TYR A 19 -5.88 -9.06 -3.01
CA TYR A 19 -6.00 -9.90 -1.81
C TYR A 19 -7.17 -10.86 -1.81
N ALA A 20 -8.24 -10.55 -2.54
CA ALA A 20 -9.41 -11.42 -2.62
C ALA A 20 -9.07 -12.76 -3.32
N VAL A 21 -7.98 -12.81 -4.09
CA VAL A 21 -7.48 -14.02 -4.73
C VAL A 21 -6.53 -14.75 -3.78
N PRO A 22 -6.84 -15.99 -3.36
CA PRO A 22 -5.93 -16.77 -2.52
C PRO A 22 -4.60 -17.04 -3.21
N PHE A 23 -3.47 -16.88 -2.49
CA PHE A 23 -2.12 -17.17 -3.00
C PHE A 23 -2.04 -18.54 -3.68
N MET A 24 -2.60 -19.57 -3.03
CA MET A 24 -2.61 -20.94 -3.55
C MET A 24 -3.31 -21.03 -4.91
N PHE A 25 -4.38 -20.25 -5.14
CA PHE A 25 -5.10 -20.25 -6.41
C PHE A 25 -4.22 -19.73 -7.54
N LEU A 26 -3.50 -18.63 -7.30
CA LEU A 26 -2.58 -18.04 -8.28
C LEU A 26 -1.43 -19.00 -8.62
N VAL A 27 -0.89 -19.70 -7.63
CA VAL A 27 0.16 -20.73 -7.83
C VAL A 27 -0.36 -21.91 -8.65
N ILE A 28 -1.56 -22.43 -8.34
CA ILE A 28 -2.16 -23.55 -9.08
C ILE A 28 -2.33 -23.18 -10.56
N VAL A 29 -2.95 -22.03 -10.85
CA VAL A 29 -3.15 -21.57 -12.23
C VAL A 29 -1.82 -21.43 -12.97
N LEU A 30 -0.81 -20.80 -12.35
CA LEU A 30 0.51 -20.66 -12.98
C LEU A 30 1.14 -22.01 -13.30
N VAL A 31 1.12 -22.97 -12.37
CA VAL A 31 1.70 -24.29 -12.57
C VAL A 31 0.91 -25.10 -13.60
N THR A 32 -0.41 -24.98 -13.65
CA THR A 32 -1.26 -25.69 -14.63
C THR A 32 -1.00 -25.19 -16.05
N PHE A 33 -0.86 -23.88 -16.27
CA PHE A 33 -0.68 -23.32 -17.61
C PHE A 33 0.78 -23.36 -18.09
N PHE A 34 1.74 -23.11 -17.20
CA PHE A 34 3.15 -22.95 -17.57
C PHE A 34 4.06 -24.08 -17.03
N GLY A 35 3.49 -25.06 -16.33
CA GLY A 35 4.25 -26.13 -15.70
C GLY A 35 5.04 -25.67 -14.47
N ARG A 36 5.91 -26.56 -13.97
CA ARG A 36 6.75 -26.27 -12.80
C ARG A 36 7.93 -25.37 -13.20
N ASN A 37 7.73 -24.06 -13.11
CA ASN A 37 8.78 -23.07 -13.35
C ASN A 37 9.05 -22.26 -12.06
N ILE A 38 10.28 -22.34 -11.55
CA ILE A 38 10.69 -21.69 -10.30
C ILE A 38 10.60 -20.15 -10.40
N ILE A 39 10.83 -19.59 -11.59
CA ILE A 39 10.77 -18.15 -11.84
C ILE A 39 9.34 -17.64 -11.62
N LEU A 40 8.34 -18.39 -12.08
CA LEU A 40 6.94 -18.02 -11.89
C LEU A 40 6.53 -18.03 -10.41
N ILE A 41 7.11 -18.94 -9.62
CA ILE A 41 6.91 -18.96 -8.16
C ILE A 41 7.49 -17.70 -7.53
N PHE A 42 8.71 -17.30 -7.91
CA PHE A 42 9.31 -16.04 -7.43
C PHE A 42 8.49 -14.82 -7.82
N VAL A 43 7.97 -14.77 -9.06
CA VAL A 43 7.09 -13.68 -9.51
C VAL A 43 5.79 -13.65 -8.70
N ALA A 44 5.15 -14.81 -8.47
CA ALA A 44 3.93 -14.92 -7.68
C ALA A 44 4.13 -14.44 -6.24
N ILE A 45 5.22 -14.86 -5.60
CA ILE A 45 5.59 -14.42 -4.24
C ILE A 45 5.87 -12.92 -4.25
N GLY A 46 6.67 -12.44 -5.19
CA GLY A 46 7.02 -11.02 -5.33
C GLY A 46 5.79 -10.15 -5.51
N ALA A 47 4.80 -10.61 -6.28
CA ALA A 47 3.53 -9.91 -6.52
C ALA A 47 2.60 -9.84 -5.30
N ILE A 48 2.82 -10.67 -4.28
CA ILE A 48 1.99 -10.67 -3.06
C ILE A 48 2.72 -10.01 -1.89
N ALA A 49 4.02 -10.25 -1.73
CA ALA A 49 4.81 -9.73 -0.61
C ALA A 49 4.76 -8.19 -0.48
N TRP A 50 4.70 -7.46 -1.60
CA TRP A 50 4.61 -6.00 -1.58
C TRP A 50 3.23 -5.47 -1.15
N LEU A 51 2.16 -6.26 -1.33
CA LEU A 51 0.79 -5.86 -0.96
C LEU A 51 0.65 -5.76 0.56
N ASP A 52 1.23 -6.71 1.30
CA ASP A 52 1.29 -6.68 2.77
C ASP A 52 2.02 -5.44 3.25
N MET A 53 3.20 -5.19 2.69
CA MET A 53 4.03 -4.05 3.10
C MET A 53 3.36 -2.71 2.78
N ALA A 54 2.68 -2.59 1.64
CA ALA A 54 1.91 -1.39 1.28
C ALA A 54 0.80 -1.08 2.30
N ARG A 55 0.13 -2.11 2.84
CA ARG A 55 -0.90 -1.95 3.87
C ARG A 55 -0.30 -1.51 5.21
N ILE A 56 0.85 -2.07 5.60
CA ILE A 56 1.57 -1.71 6.83
C ILE A 56 1.99 -0.23 6.78
N VAL A 57 2.65 0.20 5.71
CA VAL A 57 3.11 1.58 5.54
C VAL A 57 1.91 2.56 5.56
N ARG A 58 0.78 2.19 4.95
CA ARG A 58 -0.45 2.99 5.05
C ARG A 58 -0.97 3.07 6.48
N GLY A 59 -1.00 1.95 7.21
CA GLY A 59 -1.39 1.92 8.63
C GLY A 59 -0.51 2.83 9.49
N GLN A 60 0.80 2.79 9.27
CA GLN A 60 1.77 3.68 9.95
C GLN A 60 1.55 5.15 9.58
N THR A 61 1.33 5.45 8.30
CA THR A 61 1.07 6.82 7.83
C THR A 61 -0.24 7.38 8.41
N LEU A 62 -1.29 6.55 8.52
CA LEU A 62 -2.56 6.95 9.12
C LEU A 62 -2.44 7.16 10.63
N SER A 63 -1.66 6.32 11.31
CA SER A 63 -1.37 6.39 12.74
C SER A 63 -0.55 7.64 13.11
N LEU A 64 0.46 8.00 12.31
CA LEU A 64 1.20 9.25 12.48
C LEU A 64 0.28 10.48 12.27
N ARG A 65 -0.67 10.39 11.33
CA ARG A 65 -1.59 11.51 11.03
C ARG A 65 -2.58 11.80 12.15
N SER A 66 -3.06 10.79 12.87
CA SER A 66 -4.05 10.98 13.93
C SER A 66 -3.49 11.62 15.21
N LYS A 67 -2.16 11.60 15.40
CA LYS A 67 -1.52 12.16 16.60
C LYS A 67 -0.82 13.51 16.39
N GLU A 68 -0.18 13.76 15.25
CA GLU A 68 0.72 14.93 15.14
C GLU A 68 0.25 16.06 14.21
N PHE A 69 -0.66 15.80 13.26
CA PHE A 69 -0.92 16.75 12.17
C PHE A 69 -2.18 17.61 12.31
N ILE A 70 -3.15 17.21 13.13
CA ILE A 70 -4.42 17.95 13.28
C ILE A 70 -4.26 19.11 14.27
N GLU A 71 -3.57 18.92 15.39
CA GLU A 71 -3.32 20.00 16.37
C GLU A 71 -2.26 21.00 15.87
N ALA A 72 -1.13 20.52 15.33
CA ALA A 72 -0.05 21.42 14.91
C ALA A 72 -0.41 22.32 13.71
N ALA A 73 -1.26 21.85 12.80
CA ALA A 73 -1.68 22.63 11.62
C ALA A 73 -2.76 23.67 11.94
N HIS A 74 -3.59 23.44 12.97
CA HIS A 74 -4.61 24.41 13.37
C HIS A 74 -4.01 25.58 14.17
N VAL A 75 -2.94 25.34 14.92
CA VAL A 75 -2.28 26.38 15.73
C VAL A 75 -1.31 27.27 14.91
N CYS A 76 -0.69 26.74 13.85
CA CYS A 76 0.43 27.44 13.19
C CYS A 76 0.10 28.17 11.87
N GLY A 77 -1.06 27.97 11.22
CA GLY A 77 -1.45 28.76 10.03
C GLY A 77 -0.52 28.65 8.80
N VAL A 78 0.39 27.68 8.76
CA VAL A 78 1.39 27.53 7.68
C VAL A 78 0.93 26.53 6.61
N SER A 79 1.20 26.83 5.35
CA SER A 79 0.81 25.98 4.22
C SER A 79 1.44 24.57 4.29
N LYS A 80 0.61 23.55 4.01
CA LYS A 80 0.92 22.11 4.09
C LYS A 80 2.17 21.68 3.30
N TRP A 81 2.56 22.44 2.29
CA TRP A 81 3.69 22.13 1.41
C TRP A 81 5.06 22.28 2.06
N LYS A 82 5.22 23.26 2.96
CA LYS A 82 6.53 23.57 3.57
C LYS A 82 6.93 22.61 4.70
N ILE A 83 5.95 21.92 5.29
CA ILE A 83 6.15 20.95 6.37
C ILE A 83 6.68 19.63 5.80
N ILE A 84 6.17 19.20 4.64
CA ILE A 84 6.59 17.96 3.99
C ILE A 84 8.04 18.04 3.55
N THR A 85 8.48 19.15 2.96
CA THR A 85 9.82 19.26 2.36
C THR A 85 10.96 19.44 3.35
N ARG A 86 10.67 19.64 4.65
CA ARG A 86 11.71 19.98 5.64
C ARG A 86 11.84 18.98 6.78
N HIS A 87 10.84 18.13 7.02
CA HIS A 87 10.80 17.23 8.18
C HIS A 87 10.48 15.77 7.82
N ILE A 88 10.23 15.46 6.55
CA ILE A 88 10.14 14.11 5.98
C ILE A 88 11.19 14.00 4.88
#